data_AF-A0A0L8AKL9-F1
#
_entry.id   AF-A0A0L8AKL9-F1
#
_cell.length_a   1.000
_cell.length_b   1.000
_cell.length_c   1.000
_cell.angle_alpha   90.00
_cell.angle_beta   90.00
_cell.angle_gamma   90.00
#
_symmetry.space_group_name_H-M   'P 1'
#
loop_
_entity.id
_entity.type
_entity.pdbx_description
1 polymer ?
#
loop_
_entity_poly.entity_id
_entity_poly.type
_entity_poly.pdbx_seq_one_letter_code
_entity_poly.pdbx_strand_id
1 'polypeptide(L)'
;MNKDHIHNRKLTWRHLKALNELYEKGKTRSSLRGHDYIEHLINRKKFIKPKPGNLNILEAQKDYYPFFNEHLLPYFQRYKDFFEQEQLEHDGRRPYPEEDILTLMFIAAKRDTLKAELTTQRTFSTNIFKGKGSKYLEQQESIKKAVCKILDIQDFPEKDPKNLQWRFVVDCLQPALIVLCENINYLKDPWPAKENNVELWYVGGNNTRIIEDIPDEKLRLPIYYSCDWDYHGLKIFIDIKTKLEKKGVSLSLLMPPNTIDRLPVDSPDHNSFWNHKQPLSGLEITDFQPEHIQLIEELISKDQWIEEEASGLLEIILHNEVQPNL
;
A
#
# COMPACT_ATOMS: atom_id res chain seq x y z
N MET A 1 7.12 -45.59 11.82
CA MET A 1 7.78 -44.71 10.82
C MET A 1 7.96 -43.34 11.46
N ASN A 2 9.15 -42.76 11.38
CA ASN A 2 9.54 -41.57 12.14
C ASN A 2 8.66 -40.36 11.79
N LYS A 3 8.08 -39.67 12.78
CA LYS A 3 7.13 -38.55 12.60
C LYS A 3 7.75 -37.31 11.92
N ASP A 4 9.08 -37.29 11.75
CA ASP A 4 9.83 -36.14 11.26
C ASP A 4 9.77 -35.91 9.73
N HIS A 5 9.31 -36.88 8.92
CA HIS A 5 9.29 -36.72 7.46
C HIS A 5 8.03 -36.07 6.87
N ILE A 6 7.00 -35.82 7.68
CA ILE A 6 5.74 -35.20 7.20
C ILE A 6 5.92 -33.68 7.02
N HIS A 7 6.84 -33.04 7.75
CA HIS A 7 6.93 -31.58 7.84
C HIS A 7 7.87 -30.88 6.84
N ASN A 8 8.57 -31.59 5.96
CA ASN A 8 9.51 -30.94 5.02
C ASN A 8 9.35 -31.42 3.57
N ARG A 9 8.10 -31.62 3.14
CA ARG A 9 7.77 -32.11 1.80
C ARG A 9 7.78 -31.02 0.72
N LYS A 10 7.76 -29.73 1.09
CA LYS A 10 7.81 -28.56 0.18
C LYS A 10 6.88 -28.65 -1.04
N LEU A 11 5.76 -29.36 -0.87
CA LEU A 11 4.79 -29.56 -1.94
C LEU A 11 4.04 -28.26 -2.23
N THR A 12 3.54 -28.15 -3.45
CA THR A 12 2.58 -27.10 -3.84
C THR A 12 1.21 -27.72 -4.03
N TRP A 13 0.16 -26.89 -4.06
CA TRP A 13 -1.19 -27.33 -4.40
C TRP A 13 -1.24 -28.07 -5.74
N ARG A 14 -0.45 -27.64 -6.73
CA ARG A 14 -0.33 -28.32 -8.02
C ARG A 14 0.20 -29.75 -7.87
N HIS A 15 1.23 -29.95 -7.04
CA HIS A 15 1.75 -31.29 -6.75
C HIS A 15 0.70 -32.16 -6.06
N LEU A 16 -0.01 -31.61 -5.06
CA LEU A 16 -1.06 -32.33 -4.33
C LEU A 16 -2.23 -32.73 -5.24
N LYS A 17 -2.69 -31.85 -6.13
CA LYS A 17 -3.72 -32.20 -7.14
C LYS A 17 -3.26 -33.31 -8.07
N ALA A 18 -2.03 -33.26 -8.54
CA ALA A 18 -1.49 -34.26 -9.45
C ALA A 18 -1.29 -35.63 -8.76
N LEU A 19 -0.91 -35.64 -7.48
CA LEU A 19 -0.89 -36.86 -6.66
C LEU A 19 -2.31 -37.38 -6.39
N ASN A 20 -3.28 -36.51 -6.11
CA ASN A 20 -4.68 -36.94 -5.98
C ASN A 20 -5.23 -37.51 -7.29
N GLU A 21 -4.91 -36.91 -8.44
CA GLU A 21 -5.28 -37.45 -9.75
C GLU A 21 -4.69 -38.85 -9.96
N LEU A 22 -3.42 -39.05 -9.56
CA LEU A 22 -2.76 -40.34 -9.61
C LEU A 22 -3.48 -41.37 -8.72
N TYR A 23 -4.00 -40.95 -7.57
CA TYR A 23 -4.79 -41.79 -6.66
C TYR A 23 -6.16 -42.16 -7.24
N GLU A 24 -6.90 -41.20 -7.79
CA GLU A 24 -8.25 -41.41 -8.32
C GLU A 24 -8.26 -42.19 -9.64
N LYS A 25 -7.34 -41.86 -10.56
CA LYS A 25 -7.32 -42.39 -11.93
C LYS A 25 -6.29 -43.48 -12.15
N GLY A 26 -5.45 -43.75 -11.15
CA GLY A 26 -4.29 -44.64 -11.24
C GLY A 26 -3.14 -44.13 -12.12
N LYS A 27 -3.29 -42.96 -12.75
CA LYS A 27 -2.28 -42.34 -13.63
C LYS A 27 -2.42 -40.81 -13.68
N THR A 28 -1.33 -40.12 -13.96
CA THR A 28 -1.32 -38.67 -14.24
C THR A 28 -0.33 -38.33 -15.35
N ARG A 29 -0.65 -37.27 -16.11
CA ARG A 29 0.25 -36.63 -17.10
C ARG A 29 0.89 -35.35 -16.56
N SER A 30 0.56 -34.97 -15.33
CA SER A 30 1.06 -33.74 -14.71
C SER A 30 2.56 -33.83 -14.50
N SER A 31 3.28 -32.73 -14.75
CA SER A 31 4.71 -32.66 -14.47
C SER A 31 4.94 -32.72 -12.95
N LEU A 32 5.40 -33.88 -12.50
CA LEU A 32 5.66 -34.22 -11.11
C LEU A 32 7.16 -34.54 -10.86
N ARG A 33 7.94 -34.70 -11.93
CA ARG A 33 9.36 -35.05 -11.87
C ARG A 33 10.22 -33.84 -11.51
N GLY A 34 11.41 -34.10 -10.96
CA GLY A 34 12.37 -33.07 -10.56
C GLY A 34 12.10 -32.44 -9.20
N HIS A 35 11.06 -32.90 -8.49
CA HIS A 35 10.77 -32.49 -7.12
C HIS A 35 11.24 -33.60 -6.15
N ASP A 36 12.13 -33.26 -5.21
CA ASP A 36 12.80 -34.22 -4.32
C ASP A 36 11.86 -35.22 -3.63
N TYR A 37 10.75 -34.71 -3.06
CA TYR A 37 9.76 -35.56 -2.40
C TYR A 37 9.13 -36.58 -3.37
N ILE A 38 8.85 -36.17 -4.60
CA ILE A 38 8.20 -37.02 -5.59
C ILE A 38 9.22 -38.02 -6.17
N GLU A 39 10.45 -37.59 -6.40
CA GLU A 39 11.56 -38.49 -6.78
C GLU A 39 11.83 -39.55 -5.70
N HIS A 40 11.64 -39.23 -4.42
CA HIS A 40 11.70 -40.22 -3.35
C HIS A 40 10.57 -41.27 -3.47
N LEU A 41 9.34 -40.85 -3.79
CA LEU A 41 8.21 -41.76 -4.01
C LEU A 41 8.43 -42.68 -5.23
N ILE A 42 9.06 -42.16 -6.29
CA ILE A 42 9.38 -42.90 -7.51
C ILE A 42 10.55 -43.87 -7.29
N ASN A 43 11.70 -43.35 -6.86
CA ASN A 43 12.96 -44.10 -6.92
C ASN A 43 13.24 -44.94 -5.67
N ARG A 44 12.84 -44.45 -4.48
CA ARG A 44 13.14 -45.12 -3.21
C ARG A 44 11.98 -45.98 -2.72
N LYS A 45 10.77 -45.40 -2.68
CA LYS A 45 9.58 -46.11 -2.22
C LYS A 45 8.94 -46.99 -3.31
N LYS A 46 9.19 -46.67 -4.59
CA LYS A 46 8.59 -47.37 -5.75
C LYS A 46 7.06 -47.38 -5.73
N PHE A 47 6.45 -46.37 -5.11
CA PHE A 47 4.99 -46.21 -5.09
C PHE A 47 4.47 -45.69 -6.43
N ILE A 48 5.31 -44.99 -7.19
CA ILE A 48 4.95 -44.41 -8.48
C ILE A 48 5.96 -44.90 -9.52
N LYS A 49 5.52 -45.24 -10.72
CA LYS A 49 6.44 -45.59 -11.83
C LYS A 49 6.08 -44.86 -13.13
N PRO A 50 7.05 -44.61 -14.02
CA PRO A 50 6.76 -44.19 -15.37
C PRO A 50 6.05 -45.30 -16.16
N LYS A 51 5.10 -44.92 -17.01
CA LYS A 51 4.45 -45.86 -17.92
C LYS A 51 5.46 -46.40 -18.95
N PRO A 52 5.53 -47.73 -19.20
CA PRO A 52 6.33 -48.29 -20.28
C PRO A 52 5.95 -47.66 -21.63
N GLY A 53 6.95 -47.18 -22.38
CA GLY A 53 6.75 -46.53 -23.68
C GLY A 53 6.33 -45.05 -23.64
N ASN A 54 5.97 -44.50 -22.47
CA ASN A 54 5.74 -43.05 -22.33
C ASN A 54 6.13 -42.57 -20.91
N LEU A 55 7.37 -42.09 -20.79
CA LEU A 55 7.95 -41.67 -19.52
C LEU A 55 7.26 -40.44 -18.90
N ASN A 56 6.48 -39.69 -19.68
CA ASN A 56 5.75 -38.50 -19.21
C ASN A 56 4.43 -38.85 -18.49
N ILE A 57 4.03 -40.12 -18.51
CA ILE A 57 2.87 -40.61 -17.77
C ILE A 57 3.38 -41.35 -16.55
N LEU A 58 2.91 -40.96 -15.36
CA LEU A 58 3.17 -41.67 -14.13
C LEU A 58 1.97 -42.54 -13.77
N GLU A 59 2.22 -43.76 -13.29
CA GLU A 59 1.23 -44.75 -12.88
C GLU A 59 1.43 -45.17 -11.42
N ALA A 60 0.32 -45.28 -10.68
CA ALA A 60 0.31 -45.69 -9.28
C ALA A 60 0.62 -47.19 -9.16
N GLN A 61 1.44 -47.56 -8.18
CA GLN A 61 1.63 -48.96 -7.76
C GLN A 61 0.69 -49.32 -6.61
N LYS A 62 0.54 -50.62 -6.32
CA LYS A 62 -0.38 -51.14 -5.29
C LYS A 62 -0.19 -50.45 -3.93
N ASP A 63 1.05 -50.20 -3.53
CA ASP A 63 1.37 -49.60 -2.22
C ASP A 63 1.17 -48.07 -2.18
N TYR A 64 0.94 -47.42 -3.34
CA TYR A 64 0.63 -46.00 -3.40
C TYR A 64 -0.71 -45.66 -2.77
N TYR A 65 -1.73 -46.47 -3.03
CA TYR A 65 -3.10 -46.21 -2.56
C TYR A 65 -3.20 -46.16 -1.03
N PRO A 66 -2.73 -47.16 -0.26
CA PRO A 66 -2.76 -47.09 1.19
C PRO A 66 -1.88 -45.94 1.72
N PHE A 67 -0.71 -45.70 1.11
CA PHE A 67 0.16 -44.58 1.47
C PHE A 67 -0.52 -43.22 1.29
N PHE A 68 -1.15 -42.99 0.13
CA PHE A 68 -1.83 -41.74 -0.16
C PHE A 68 -3.01 -41.53 0.78
N ASN A 69 -3.82 -42.57 0.99
CA ASN A 69 -4.97 -42.54 1.88
C ASN A 69 -4.59 -42.19 3.32
N GLU A 70 -3.48 -42.72 3.84
CA GLU A 70 -3.04 -42.46 5.21
C GLU A 70 -2.33 -41.10 5.36
N HIS A 71 -1.50 -40.70 4.40
CA HIS A 71 -0.55 -39.60 4.61
C HIS A 71 -0.81 -38.33 3.81
N LEU A 72 -1.60 -38.38 2.74
CA LEU A 72 -1.81 -37.24 1.82
C LEU A 72 -3.29 -36.88 1.64
N LEU A 73 -4.19 -37.85 1.60
CA LEU A 73 -5.62 -37.62 1.40
C LEU A 73 -6.24 -36.69 2.46
N PRO A 74 -5.97 -36.84 3.78
CA PRO A 74 -6.54 -35.93 4.78
C PRO A 74 -6.11 -34.47 4.59
N TYR A 75 -4.85 -34.24 4.19
CA TYR A 75 -4.33 -32.90 3.91
C TYR A 75 -4.91 -32.34 2.62
N PHE A 76 -4.98 -33.17 1.57
CA PHE A 76 -5.57 -32.76 0.29
C PHE A 76 -7.02 -32.31 0.48
N GLN A 77 -7.84 -33.11 1.17
CA GLN A 77 -9.23 -32.78 1.42
C GLN A 77 -9.35 -31.50 2.26
N ARG A 78 -8.58 -31.40 3.34
CA ARG A 78 -8.56 -30.20 4.19
C ARG A 78 -8.23 -28.92 3.41
N TYR A 79 -7.25 -28.96 2.52
CA TYR A 79 -6.88 -27.79 1.72
C TYR A 79 -7.92 -27.49 0.63
N LYS A 80 -8.49 -28.52 0.02
CA LYS A 80 -9.59 -28.38 -0.94
C LYS A 80 -10.79 -27.70 -0.31
N ASP A 81 -11.25 -28.20 0.84
CA ASP A 81 -12.39 -27.65 1.57
C ASP A 81 -12.13 -26.20 1.96
N PHE A 82 -10.92 -25.87 2.42
CA PHE A 82 -10.53 -24.51 2.72
C PHE A 82 -10.64 -23.57 1.50
N PHE A 83 -10.09 -23.98 0.35
CA PHE A 83 -10.19 -23.17 -0.86
C PHE A 83 -11.64 -22.97 -1.31
N GLU A 84 -12.48 -24.00 -1.19
CA GLU A 84 -13.92 -23.91 -1.53
C GLU A 84 -14.67 -22.99 -0.56
N GLN A 85 -14.44 -23.12 0.75
CA GLN A 85 -15.06 -22.31 1.81
C GLN A 85 -14.74 -20.82 1.68
N GLU A 86 -13.46 -20.49 1.45
CA GLU A 86 -12.98 -19.10 1.26
C GLU A 86 -13.15 -18.61 -0.20
N GLN A 87 -13.74 -19.44 -1.07
CA GLN A 87 -13.95 -19.17 -2.50
C GLN A 87 -12.67 -18.77 -3.25
N LEU A 88 -11.53 -19.34 -2.87
CA LEU A 88 -10.23 -19.05 -3.46
C LEU A 88 -10.02 -19.87 -4.74
N GLU A 89 -9.37 -19.28 -5.74
CA GLU A 89 -9.04 -20.01 -6.97
C GLU A 89 -8.04 -21.15 -6.70
N HIS A 90 -8.44 -22.37 -7.05
CA HIS A 90 -7.66 -23.59 -6.80
C HIS A 90 -7.47 -24.46 -8.07
N ASP A 91 -7.45 -23.82 -9.25
CA ASP A 91 -7.35 -24.47 -10.56
C ASP A 91 -6.03 -25.23 -10.78
N GLY A 92 -5.01 -24.96 -9.96
CA GLY A 92 -3.70 -25.62 -9.97
C GLY A 92 -2.67 -24.93 -10.86
N ARG A 93 -3.02 -23.81 -11.50
CA ARG A 93 -2.09 -22.94 -12.24
C ARG A 93 -1.30 -22.04 -11.29
N ARG A 94 -1.90 -21.68 -10.15
CA ARG A 94 -1.25 -20.92 -9.07
C ARG A 94 -0.47 -21.87 -8.16
N PRO A 95 0.87 -21.72 -8.04
CA PRO A 95 1.65 -22.51 -7.11
C PRO A 95 1.41 -21.93 -5.72
N TYR A 96 0.45 -22.47 -4.97
CA TYR A 96 0.39 -22.25 -3.52
C TYR A 96 1.30 -23.27 -2.86
N PRO A 97 2.47 -22.89 -2.30
CA PRO A 97 3.23 -23.76 -1.41
C PRO A 97 2.36 -24.16 -0.22
N GLU A 98 2.55 -25.38 0.26
CA GLU A 98 1.74 -25.89 1.35
C GLU A 98 1.83 -25.03 2.63
N GLU A 99 3.01 -24.49 2.93
CA GLU A 99 3.20 -23.54 4.03
C GLU A 99 2.35 -22.28 3.89
N ASP A 100 2.14 -21.80 2.66
CA ASP A 100 1.29 -20.64 2.40
C ASP A 100 -0.18 -20.99 2.55
N ILE A 101 -0.61 -22.19 2.16
CA ILE A 101 -1.98 -22.66 2.42
C ILE A 101 -2.24 -22.69 3.92
N LEU A 102 -1.34 -23.27 4.71
CA LEU A 102 -1.45 -23.30 6.16
C LEU A 102 -1.48 -21.89 6.78
N THR A 103 -0.68 -20.98 6.24
CA THR A 103 -0.67 -19.57 6.68
C THR A 103 -2.00 -18.87 6.33
N LEU A 104 -2.54 -19.09 5.14
CA LEU A 104 -3.86 -18.58 4.73
C LEU A 104 -4.99 -19.14 5.61
N MET A 105 -4.93 -20.42 5.97
CA MET A 105 -5.88 -21.03 6.92
C MET A 105 -5.77 -20.38 8.31
N PHE A 106 -4.56 -20.05 8.76
CA PHE A 106 -4.36 -19.31 10.02
C PHE A 106 -4.98 -17.91 9.94
N ILE A 107 -4.79 -17.21 8.81
CA ILE A 107 -5.39 -15.89 8.58
C ILE A 107 -6.91 -15.99 8.63
N ALA A 108 -7.52 -16.98 7.97
CA ALA A 108 -8.97 -17.18 7.99
C ALA A 108 -9.49 -17.46 9.42
N ALA A 109 -8.78 -18.26 10.21
CA ALA A 109 -9.14 -18.54 11.60
C ALA A 109 -9.00 -17.32 12.54
N LYS A 110 -8.24 -16.29 12.13
CA LYS A 110 -7.98 -15.06 12.90
C LYS A 110 -8.45 -13.81 12.18
N ARG A 111 -9.40 -13.96 11.24
CA ARG A 111 -9.84 -12.92 10.31
C ARG A 111 -10.18 -11.61 11.03
N ASP A 112 -11.05 -11.67 12.02
CA ASP A 112 -11.56 -10.46 12.69
C ASP A 112 -10.44 -9.70 13.42
N THR A 113 -9.57 -10.41 14.13
CA THR A 113 -8.41 -9.82 14.82
C THR A 113 -7.43 -9.19 13.84
N LEU A 114 -7.07 -9.91 12.78
CA LEU A 114 -6.11 -9.44 11.78
C LEU A 114 -6.66 -8.28 10.93
N LYS A 115 -7.98 -8.23 10.72
CA LYS A 115 -8.66 -7.11 10.06
C LYS A 115 -8.69 -5.87 10.95
N ALA A 116 -8.95 -6.03 12.26
CA ALA A 116 -8.96 -4.93 13.21
C ALA A 116 -7.56 -4.33 13.43
N GLU A 117 -6.52 -5.16 13.42
CA GLU A 117 -5.12 -4.77 13.60
C GLU A 117 -4.34 -4.70 12.28
N LEU A 118 -5.03 -4.37 11.17
CA LEU A 118 -4.43 -4.40 9.84
C LEU A 118 -3.23 -3.45 9.75
N THR A 119 -2.08 -3.99 9.33
CA THR A 119 -0.84 -3.23 9.12
C THR A 119 -0.55 -3.09 7.62
N THR A 120 0.55 -2.42 7.26
CA THR A 120 1.01 -2.38 5.85
C THR A 120 1.26 -3.77 5.29
N GLN A 121 1.23 -3.89 3.97
CA GLN A 121 1.56 -5.14 3.28
C GLN A 121 2.89 -5.73 3.74
N ARG A 122 3.94 -4.89 3.93
CA ARG A 122 5.27 -5.35 4.35
C ARG A 122 5.28 -5.85 5.78
N THR A 123 4.68 -5.10 6.70
CA THR A 123 4.61 -5.46 8.13
C THR A 123 3.78 -6.72 8.32
N PHE A 124 2.64 -6.81 7.64
CA PHE A 124 1.80 -7.99 7.63
C PHE A 124 2.56 -9.20 7.07
N SER A 125 3.25 -9.03 5.93
CA SER A 125 4.09 -10.07 5.32
C SER A 125 5.15 -10.59 6.29
N THR A 126 5.87 -9.72 6.99
CA THR A 126 6.90 -10.13 7.97
C THR A 126 6.31 -10.88 9.16
N ASN A 127 5.20 -10.40 9.71
CA ASN A 127 4.63 -10.97 10.94
C ASN A 127 3.94 -12.32 10.69
N ILE A 128 3.27 -12.45 9.54
CA ILE A 128 2.43 -13.60 9.22
C ILE A 128 3.18 -14.65 8.40
N PHE A 129 3.95 -14.25 7.39
CA PHE A 129 4.73 -15.13 6.52
C PHE A 129 6.19 -15.25 7.01
N LYS A 130 6.36 -15.79 8.22
CA LYS A 130 7.66 -15.88 8.89
C LYS A 130 8.70 -16.58 8.02
N GLY A 131 9.89 -15.98 7.91
CA GLY A 131 11.02 -16.52 7.15
C GLY A 131 10.98 -16.26 5.64
N LYS A 132 9.93 -15.61 5.10
CA LYS A 132 9.82 -15.31 3.65
C LYS A 132 10.19 -13.87 3.28
N GLY A 133 10.37 -13.00 4.27
CA GLY A 133 10.77 -11.60 4.10
C GLY A 133 9.60 -10.64 3.95
N SER A 134 9.88 -9.35 4.14
CA SER A 134 8.87 -8.27 4.10
C SER A 134 8.27 -8.03 2.71
N LYS A 135 9.00 -8.34 1.65
CA LYS A 135 8.55 -8.17 0.25
C LYS A 135 7.82 -9.40 -0.30
N TYR A 136 7.61 -10.44 0.51
CA TYR A 136 7.05 -11.70 0.02
C TYR A 136 5.67 -11.51 -0.63
N LEU A 137 4.75 -10.80 0.01
CA LEU A 137 3.44 -10.50 -0.56
C LEU A 137 3.50 -9.57 -1.79
N GLU A 138 4.53 -8.74 -1.94
CA GLU A 138 4.74 -7.92 -3.15
C GLU A 138 5.11 -8.78 -4.36
N GLN A 139 5.87 -9.85 -4.11
CA GLN A 139 6.34 -10.77 -5.15
C GLN A 139 5.32 -11.86 -5.48
N GLN A 140 4.39 -12.14 -4.55
CA GLN A 140 3.44 -13.23 -4.63
C GLN A 140 2.00 -12.73 -4.74
N GLU A 141 1.68 -12.12 -5.88
CA GLU A 141 0.38 -11.50 -6.16
C GLU A 141 -0.81 -12.46 -5.92
N SER A 142 -0.65 -13.75 -6.25
CA SER A 142 -1.69 -14.76 -6.01
C SER A 142 -1.97 -15.01 -4.52
N ILE A 143 -0.95 -14.89 -3.67
CA ILE A 143 -1.07 -14.98 -2.22
C ILE A 143 -1.65 -13.69 -1.66
N LYS A 144 -1.16 -12.52 -2.12
CA LYS A 144 -1.71 -11.20 -1.75
C LYS A 144 -3.24 -11.17 -1.97
N LYS A 145 -3.69 -11.51 -3.18
CA LYS A 145 -5.13 -11.55 -3.51
C LYS A 145 -5.91 -12.50 -2.63
N ALA A 146 -5.33 -13.64 -2.26
CA ALA A 146 -5.97 -14.58 -1.33
C ALA A 146 -6.11 -13.98 0.08
N VAL A 147 -5.06 -13.31 0.58
CA VAL A 147 -5.13 -12.62 1.89
C VAL A 147 -6.18 -11.51 1.88
N CYS A 148 -6.20 -10.65 0.86
CA CYS A 148 -7.19 -9.59 0.74
C CYS A 148 -8.63 -10.14 0.71
N LYS A 149 -8.84 -11.24 -0.02
CA LYS A 149 -10.14 -11.91 -0.07
C LYS A 149 -10.56 -12.51 1.28
N ILE A 150 -9.65 -13.20 1.97
CA ILE A 150 -9.93 -13.78 3.29
C ILE A 150 -10.25 -12.68 4.31
N LEU A 151 -9.51 -11.58 4.31
CA LEU A 151 -9.72 -10.45 5.23
C LEU A 151 -10.88 -9.54 4.81
N ASP A 152 -11.43 -9.73 3.61
CA ASP A 152 -12.46 -8.88 3.03
C ASP A 152 -12.03 -7.40 3.03
N ILE A 153 -10.86 -7.15 2.41
CA ILE A 153 -10.26 -5.83 2.19
C ILE A 153 -9.93 -5.66 0.70
N GLN A 154 -9.98 -4.44 0.19
CA GLN A 154 -9.59 -4.16 -1.20
C GLN A 154 -8.08 -4.26 -1.38
N ASP A 155 -7.32 -3.60 -0.51
CA ASP A 155 -5.86 -3.70 -0.44
C ASP A 155 -5.37 -3.43 0.99
N PHE A 156 -4.09 -3.70 1.24
CA PHE A 156 -3.41 -3.27 2.45
C PHE A 156 -3.27 -1.74 2.47
N PRO A 157 -3.24 -1.11 3.66
CA PRO A 157 -2.92 0.31 3.76
C PRO A 157 -1.54 0.60 3.15
N GLU A 158 -1.48 1.56 2.23
CA GLU A 158 -0.26 1.95 1.48
C GLU A 158 0.86 2.48 2.37
N LYS A 159 0.52 3.02 3.54
CA LYS A 159 1.45 3.68 4.45
C LYS A 159 1.29 3.10 5.85
N ASP A 160 2.42 2.88 6.52
CA ASP A 160 2.40 2.51 7.94
C ASP A 160 1.69 3.66 8.68
N PRO A 161 0.72 3.40 9.56
CA PRO A 161 0.18 4.45 10.42
C PRO A 161 1.29 5.21 11.17
N LYS A 162 2.49 4.63 11.31
CA LYS A 162 3.69 5.30 11.84
C LYS A 162 4.38 6.29 10.90
N ASN A 163 4.22 6.17 9.57
CA ASN A 163 4.71 7.17 8.61
C ASN A 163 3.83 8.44 8.59
N LEU A 164 2.65 8.40 9.21
CA LEU A 164 1.82 9.57 9.50
C LEU A 164 2.32 10.37 10.73
N GLN A 165 3.59 10.22 11.11
CA GLN A 165 4.18 10.92 12.26
C GLN A 165 5.38 11.78 11.89
N TRP A 166 5.85 11.74 10.65
CA TRP A 166 7.08 12.43 10.28
C TRP A 166 6.76 13.79 9.68
N ARG A 167 7.20 14.83 10.39
CA ARG A 167 7.37 16.18 9.87
C ARG A 167 8.85 16.36 9.59
N PHE A 168 9.22 16.60 8.33
CA PHE A 168 10.59 17.01 8.03
C PHE A 168 10.70 18.52 8.20
N VAL A 169 11.77 18.95 8.86
CA VAL A 169 12.03 20.36 9.14
C VAL A 169 13.39 20.70 8.59
N VAL A 170 13.44 21.79 7.86
CA VAL A 170 14.69 22.47 7.52
C VAL A 170 14.85 23.60 8.51
N ASP A 171 15.68 23.39 9.53
CA ASP A 171 15.92 24.39 10.56
C ASP A 171 16.56 25.65 9.97
N CYS A 172 16.11 26.81 10.47
CA CYS A 172 16.71 28.11 10.21
C CYS A 172 17.22 28.71 11.53
N LEU A 173 18.34 29.45 11.51
CA LEU A 173 18.94 29.98 12.75
C LEU A 173 18.10 31.08 13.40
N GLN A 174 17.46 31.91 12.57
CA GLN A 174 16.65 33.05 13.00
C GLN A 174 15.35 33.11 12.19
N PRO A 175 14.45 32.11 12.34
CA PRO A 175 13.24 32.06 11.54
C PRO A 175 12.28 33.17 11.92
N ALA A 176 11.82 33.93 10.93
CA ALA A 176 10.77 34.94 11.07
C ALA A 176 9.38 34.34 10.78
N LEU A 177 9.30 33.26 9.99
CA LEU A 177 8.07 32.57 9.60
C LEU A 177 8.30 31.10 9.24
N ILE A 178 7.21 30.34 9.19
CA ILE A 178 7.19 28.93 8.79
C ILE A 178 6.37 28.79 7.50
N VAL A 179 6.90 28.04 6.53
CA VAL A 179 6.12 27.55 5.38
C VAL A 179 5.94 26.04 5.48
N LEU A 180 4.69 25.63 5.59
CA LEU A 180 4.26 24.25 5.44
C LEU A 180 4.15 23.93 3.95
N CYS A 181 4.92 22.96 3.46
CA CYS A 181 4.91 22.53 2.07
C CYS A 181 4.22 21.18 1.93
N GLU A 182 3.37 21.05 0.92
CA GLU A 182 2.84 19.75 0.50
C GLU A 182 3.93 18.91 -0.17
N ASN A 183 4.76 19.54 -1.00
CA ASN A 183 5.82 18.87 -1.74
C ASN A 183 7.18 18.91 -1.01
N ILE A 184 7.87 17.76 -0.99
CA ILE A 184 9.19 17.64 -0.36
C ILE A 184 10.30 18.32 -1.18
N ASN A 185 10.06 18.64 -2.45
CA ASN A 185 11.08 19.17 -3.34
C ASN A 185 11.64 20.51 -2.88
N TYR A 186 10.85 21.38 -2.25
CA TYR A 186 11.35 22.62 -1.66
C TYR A 186 12.34 22.40 -0.51
N LEU A 187 12.24 21.28 0.20
CA LEU A 187 13.20 20.97 1.28
C LEU A 187 14.55 20.51 0.73
N LYS A 188 14.65 20.14 -0.56
CA LYS A 188 15.89 19.64 -1.18
C LYS A 188 16.87 20.76 -1.51
N ASP A 189 16.37 21.98 -1.76
CA ASP A 189 17.20 23.17 -1.93
C ASP A 189 16.78 24.27 -0.94
N PRO A 190 17.22 24.18 0.33
CA PRO A 190 16.72 25.04 1.40
C PRO A 190 17.39 26.42 1.47
N TRP A 191 18.46 26.66 0.72
CA TRP A 191 19.26 27.89 0.83
C TRP A 191 18.44 29.16 0.60
N PRO A 192 17.57 29.24 -0.42
CA PRO A 192 16.75 30.42 -0.66
C PRO A 192 15.86 30.76 0.56
N ALA A 193 15.23 29.75 1.17
CA ALA A 193 14.42 29.92 2.37
C ALA A 193 15.25 30.38 3.59
N LYS A 194 16.42 29.77 3.80
CA LYS A 194 17.31 30.12 4.93
C LYS A 194 17.83 31.56 4.84
N GLU A 195 18.23 32.01 3.66
CA GLU A 195 18.71 33.39 3.43
C GLU A 195 17.62 34.44 3.68
N ASN A 196 16.35 34.03 3.65
CA ASN A 196 15.20 34.88 3.89
C ASN A 196 14.52 34.58 5.25
N ASN A 197 15.23 33.95 6.19
CA ASN A 197 14.72 33.66 7.54
C ASN A 197 13.42 32.85 7.55
N VAL A 198 13.30 31.89 6.64
CA VAL A 198 12.13 31.01 6.51
C VAL A 198 12.46 29.60 6.96
N GLU A 199 11.65 29.05 7.86
CA GLU A 199 11.70 27.63 8.25
C GLU A 199 10.75 26.81 7.39
N LEU A 200 11.23 25.70 6.79
CA LEU A 200 10.42 24.86 5.90
C LEU A 200 9.99 23.57 6.58
N TRP A 201 8.70 23.28 6.56
CA TRP A 201 8.11 22.11 7.17
C TRP A 201 7.39 21.29 6.10
N TYR A 202 7.84 20.06 5.88
CA TYR A 202 7.06 19.11 5.09
C TYR A 202 6.15 18.32 6.03
N VAL A 203 4.85 18.46 5.80
CA VAL A 203 3.81 17.73 6.53
C VAL A 203 3.15 16.64 5.68
N GLY A 204 3.48 16.57 4.38
CA GLY A 204 3.20 15.46 3.47
C GLY A 204 1.73 15.15 3.21
N GLY A 205 1.16 15.71 2.15
CA GLY A 205 -0.21 15.41 1.68
C GLY A 205 -1.24 15.27 2.81
N ASN A 206 -2.02 14.19 2.80
CA ASN A 206 -3.05 13.88 3.80
C ASN A 206 -2.54 13.64 5.25
N ASN A 207 -1.25 13.80 5.55
CA ASN A 207 -0.67 13.59 6.88
C ASN A 207 -0.80 14.83 7.79
N THR A 208 -2.01 15.37 7.88
CA THR A 208 -2.32 16.56 8.68
C THR A 208 -2.42 16.28 10.17
N ARG A 209 -2.47 15.01 10.60
CA ARG A 209 -2.60 14.63 12.02
C ARG A 209 -1.39 15.07 12.85
N ILE A 210 -0.20 15.09 12.25
CA ILE A 210 1.04 15.50 12.94
C ILE A 210 0.97 16.92 13.51
N ILE A 211 0.12 17.79 12.93
CA ILE A 211 -0.10 19.17 13.38
C ILE A 211 -0.64 19.22 14.82
N GLU A 212 -1.47 18.24 15.19
CA GLU A 212 -2.06 18.14 16.53
C GLU A 212 -0.97 17.94 17.59
N ASP A 213 0.08 17.17 17.25
CA ASP A 213 1.16 16.79 18.16
C ASP A 213 2.29 17.85 18.25
N ILE A 214 2.28 18.91 17.44
CA ILE A 214 3.33 19.94 17.46
C ILE A 214 3.23 20.79 18.73
N PRO A 215 4.26 20.87 19.59
CA PRO A 215 4.20 21.71 20.78
C PRO A 215 3.92 23.19 20.46
N ASP A 216 3.10 23.88 21.27
CA ASP A 216 2.71 25.28 21.06
C ASP A 216 3.91 26.23 20.95
N GLU A 217 5.01 25.91 21.64
CA GLU A 217 6.26 26.66 21.56
C GLU A 217 6.87 26.72 20.16
N LYS A 218 6.58 25.74 19.29
CA LYS A 218 7.02 25.69 17.90
C LYS A 218 6.06 26.39 16.93
N LEU A 219 4.87 26.77 17.39
CA LEU A 219 3.82 27.41 16.58
C LEU A 219 3.71 28.92 16.85
N ARG A 220 4.78 29.54 17.34
CA ARG A 220 4.81 30.96 17.71
C ARG A 220 5.03 31.90 16.53
N LEU A 221 5.54 31.38 15.42
CA LEU A 221 5.81 32.16 14.22
C LEU A 221 4.59 32.17 13.30
N PRO A 222 4.42 33.20 12.46
CA PRO A 222 3.46 33.17 11.36
C PRO A 222 3.64 31.92 10.51
N ILE A 223 2.54 31.23 10.21
CA ILE A 223 2.55 29.98 9.45
C ILE A 223 1.80 30.18 8.14
N TYR A 224 2.44 29.79 7.05
CA TYR A 224 1.91 29.81 5.71
C TYR A 224 1.84 28.39 5.14
N TYR A 225 0.91 28.13 4.24
CA TYR A 225 0.76 26.85 3.55
C TYR A 225 0.98 27.03 2.05
N SER A 226 1.84 26.20 1.48
CA SER A 226 2.13 26.09 0.06
C SER A 226 1.68 24.71 -0.43
N CYS A 227 0.90 24.68 -1.51
CA CYS A 227 0.36 23.46 -2.10
C CYS A 227 0.02 23.64 -3.58
N ASP A 228 -0.30 22.53 -4.23
CA ASP A 228 -0.95 22.54 -5.53
C ASP A 228 -2.32 23.22 -5.39
N TRP A 229 -2.64 24.10 -6.34
CA TRP A 229 -3.95 24.75 -6.44
C TRP A 229 -4.92 23.84 -7.18
N ASP A 230 -5.18 22.67 -6.58
CA ASP A 230 -6.17 21.69 -6.98
C ASP A 230 -7.18 21.44 -5.83
N TYR A 231 -8.18 20.59 -6.05
CA TYR A 231 -9.19 20.32 -5.01
C TYR A 231 -8.60 19.67 -3.74
N HIS A 232 -7.64 18.76 -3.87
CA HIS A 232 -7.02 18.03 -2.77
C HIS A 232 -6.06 18.90 -1.95
N GLY A 233 -5.20 19.69 -2.60
CA GLY A 233 -4.31 20.64 -1.92
C GLY A 233 -5.08 21.64 -1.07
N LEU A 234 -6.15 22.23 -1.64
CA LEU A 234 -7.02 23.17 -0.93
C LEU A 234 -7.82 22.52 0.21
N LYS A 235 -8.21 21.25 0.04
CA LYS A 235 -8.87 20.49 1.10
C LYS A 235 -7.93 20.18 2.27
N ILE A 236 -6.66 19.88 1.97
CA ILE A 236 -5.63 19.69 2.99
C ILE A 236 -5.38 21.00 3.75
N PHE A 237 -5.31 22.13 3.04
CA PHE A 237 -5.22 23.46 3.66
C PHE A 237 -6.33 23.69 4.70
N ILE A 238 -7.60 23.45 4.34
CA ILE A 238 -8.75 23.61 5.26
C ILE A 238 -8.59 22.74 6.51
N ASP A 239 -8.17 21.48 6.34
CA ASP A 239 -7.98 20.55 7.46
C ASP A 239 -6.83 20.99 8.39
N ILE A 240 -5.69 21.42 7.84
CA ILE A 240 -4.57 21.96 8.63
C ILE A 240 -4.99 23.24 9.36
N LYS A 241 -5.67 24.16 8.66
CA LYS A 241 -6.17 25.41 9.23
C LYS A 241 -7.08 25.14 10.43
N THR A 242 -8.08 24.26 10.26
CA THR A 242 -8.98 23.83 11.34
C THR A 242 -8.24 23.27 12.55
N LYS A 243 -7.15 22.52 12.32
CA LYS A 243 -6.32 21.94 13.40
C LYS A 243 -5.47 22.99 14.11
N LEU A 244 -4.89 23.93 13.39
CA LEU A 244 -4.11 25.04 13.96
C LEU A 244 -5.00 26.03 14.73
N GLU A 245 -6.21 26.32 14.23
CA GLU A 245 -7.17 27.21 14.91
C GLU A 245 -7.61 26.67 16.27
N LYS A 246 -7.76 25.35 16.42
CA LYS A 246 -8.00 24.70 17.73
C LYS A 246 -6.88 24.95 18.73
N LYS A 247 -5.67 25.29 18.25
CA LYS A 247 -4.49 25.63 19.05
C LYS A 247 -4.27 27.14 19.14
N GLY A 248 -5.21 27.95 18.63
CA GLY A 248 -5.14 29.41 18.62
C GLY A 248 -4.14 29.98 17.60
N VAL A 249 -3.78 29.22 16.57
CA VAL A 249 -2.79 29.61 15.56
C VAL A 249 -3.49 29.83 14.22
N SER A 250 -3.24 30.97 13.59
CA SER A 250 -3.74 31.28 12.25
C SER A 250 -2.84 30.68 11.17
N LEU A 251 -3.45 30.18 10.08
CA LEU A 251 -2.75 29.70 8.89
C LEU A 251 -3.18 30.52 7.66
N SER A 252 -2.22 30.97 6.87
CA SER A 252 -2.45 31.67 5.61
C SER A 252 -2.09 30.80 4.41
N LEU A 253 -2.96 30.74 3.40
CA LEU A 253 -2.66 30.07 2.12
C LEU A 253 -1.81 31.00 1.23
N LEU A 254 -0.77 30.46 0.59
CA LEU A 254 0.05 31.20 -0.36
C LEU A 254 -0.53 31.10 -1.79
N MET A 255 -0.69 32.26 -2.43
CA MET A 255 -1.06 32.39 -3.84
C MET A 255 0.13 32.05 -4.75
N PRO A 256 -0.10 31.38 -5.90
CA PRO A 256 0.95 31.14 -6.87
C PRO A 256 1.21 32.45 -7.64
N PRO A 257 2.49 32.84 -7.84
CA PRO A 257 2.83 34.07 -8.55
C PRO A 257 2.43 34.01 -10.02
N ASN A 258 2.51 32.81 -10.61
CA ASN A 258 2.07 32.53 -11.97
C ASN A 258 0.71 31.85 -11.94
N THR A 259 -0.33 32.61 -12.31
CA THR A 259 -1.70 32.10 -12.45
C THR A 259 -2.06 31.77 -13.89
N ILE A 260 -1.11 31.82 -14.83
CA ILE A 260 -1.34 31.61 -16.27
C ILE A 260 -1.04 30.17 -16.67
N ASP A 261 0.04 29.59 -16.13
CA ASP A 261 0.47 28.22 -16.43
C ASP A 261 -0.40 27.20 -15.68
N ARG A 262 -1.59 26.96 -16.23
CA ARG A 262 -2.61 26.06 -15.71
C ARG A 262 -2.59 24.74 -16.46
N LEU A 263 -2.66 23.64 -15.71
CA LEU A 263 -2.77 22.28 -16.23
C LEU A 263 -4.24 21.84 -16.22
N PRO A 264 -4.69 21.03 -17.20
CA PRO A 264 -6.02 20.46 -17.16
C PRO A 264 -6.09 19.34 -16.10
N VAL A 265 -7.25 19.14 -15.46
CA VAL A 265 -7.44 18.07 -14.45
C VAL A 265 -7.36 16.65 -15.03
N ASP A 266 -7.36 16.48 -16.36
CA ASP A 266 -7.14 15.19 -17.03
C ASP A 266 -5.67 14.94 -17.41
N SER A 267 -4.74 15.78 -16.92
CA SER A 267 -3.30 15.58 -17.11
C SER A 267 -2.84 14.21 -16.56
N PRO A 268 -1.87 13.55 -17.21
CA PRO A 268 -1.33 12.28 -16.71
C PRO A 268 -0.89 12.37 -15.25
N ASP A 269 -1.15 11.31 -14.48
CA ASP A 269 -0.79 11.18 -13.07
C ASP A 269 -1.47 12.18 -12.10
N HIS A 270 -2.47 12.93 -12.55
CA HIS A 270 -3.31 13.78 -11.71
C HIS A 270 -4.68 13.12 -11.44
N ASN A 271 -5.14 13.15 -10.18
CA ASN A 271 -6.41 12.53 -9.76
C ASN A 271 -7.30 13.46 -8.91
N SER A 272 -7.08 14.78 -8.98
CA SER A 272 -7.83 15.79 -8.22
C SER A 272 -8.87 16.45 -9.13
N PHE A 273 -10.15 16.13 -8.93
CA PHE A 273 -11.23 16.63 -9.79
C PHE A 273 -12.15 17.59 -9.04
N TRP A 274 -12.53 18.69 -9.70
CA TRP A 274 -13.52 19.63 -9.18
C TRP A 274 -14.94 19.05 -9.23
N ASN A 275 -15.73 19.36 -8.21
CA ASN A 275 -17.13 18.97 -8.10
C ASN A 275 -18.07 20.10 -8.53
N HIS A 276 -18.43 20.13 -9.81
CA HIS A 276 -19.36 21.11 -10.39
C HIS A 276 -20.79 21.08 -9.83
N LYS A 277 -21.14 20.07 -9.03
CA LYS A 277 -22.48 19.98 -8.41
C LYS A 277 -22.61 20.82 -7.14
N GLN A 278 -21.50 21.35 -6.62
CA GLN A 278 -21.46 22.14 -5.39
C GLN A 278 -20.77 23.48 -5.63
N PRO A 279 -21.24 24.57 -4.99
CA PRO A 279 -20.52 25.83 -4.99
C PRO A 279 -19.09 25.63 -4.50
N LEU A 280 -18.12 26.25 -5.18
CA LEU A 280 -16.68 26.14 -4.90
C LEU A 280 -16.20 24.68 -4.72
N SER A 281 -16.79 23.72 -5.45
CA SER A 281 -16.47 22.29 -5.33
C SER A 281 -16.73 21.67 -3.94
N GLY A 282 -17.55 22.32 -3.11
CA GLY A 282 -17.83 21.92 -1.73
C GLY A 282 -16.76 22.33 -0.72
N LEU A 283 -15.80 23.20 -1.12
CA LEU A 283 -14.86 23.86 -0.21
C LEU A 283 -15.57 25.00 0.52
N GLU A 284 -15.25 25.21 1.80
CA GLU A 284 -15.91 26.28 2.55
C GLU A 284 -15.34 27.66 2.22
N ILE A 285 -16.21 28.50 1.64
CA ILE A 285 -15.85 29.83 1.13
C ILE A 285 -15.22 30.70 2.23
N THR A 286 -15.67 30.57 3.47
CA THR A 286 -15.16 31.35 4.61
C THR A 286 -13.72 31.05 4.96
N ASP A 287 -13.14 29.96 4.42
CA ASP A 287 -11.74 29.64 4.66
C ASP A 287 -10.76 30.40 3.79
N PHE A 288 -11.25 31.11 2.78
CA PHE A 288 -10.47 31.72 1.72
C PHE A 288 -10.63 33.25 1.68
N GLN A 289 -9.57 33.94 1.23
CA GLN A 289 -9.63 35.37 0.94
C GLN A 289 -10.33 35.61 -0.41
N PRO A 290 -10.85 36.83 -0.69
CA PRO A 290 -11.54 37.13 -1.94
C PRO A 290 -10.74 36.78 -3.19
N GLU A 291 -9.42 37.02 -3.18
CA GLU A 291 -8.53 36.73 -4.31
C GLU A 291 -8.35 35.22 -4.52
N HIS A 292 -8.32 34.45 -3.42
CA HIS A 292 -8.27 32.98 -3.48
C HIS A 292 -9.55 32.43 -4.09
N ILE A 293 -10.71 32.93 -3.64
CA ILE A 293 -12.02 32.51 -4.15
C ILE A 293 -12.10 32.75 -5.65
N GLN A 294 -11.69 33.94 -6.11
CA GLN A 294 -11.67 34.26 -7.54
C GLN A 294 -10.82 33.26 -8.33
N LEU A 295 -9.60 32.96 -7.87
CA LEU A 295 -8.72 32.00 -8.56
C LEU A 295 -9.33 30.59 -8.57
N ILE A 296 -9.88 30.12 -7.45
CA ILE A 296 -10.52 28.80 -7.35
C ILE A 296 -11.72 28.71 -8.31
N GLU A 297 -12.57 29.73 -8.37
CA GLU A 297 -13.70 29.77 -9.30
C GLU A 297 -13.24 29.71 -10.76
N GLU A 298 -12.18 30.42 -11.11
CA GLU A 298 -11.61 30.37 -12.45
C GLU A 298 -11.07 28.97 -12.80
N LEU A 299 -10.37 28.32 -11.87
CA LEU A 299 -9.81 26.98 -12.02
C LEU A 299 -10.92 25.93 -12.18
N ILE A 300 -11.96 25.99 -11.34
CA ILE A 300 -13.15 25.13 -11.47
C ILE A 300 -13.81 25.35 -12.83
N SER A 301 -14.02 26.59 -13.25
CA SER A 301 -14.77 26.90 -14.48
C SER A 301 -14.13 26.32 -15.75
N LYS A 302 -12.82 26.08 -15.73
CA LYS A 302 -12.03 25.58 -16.85
C LYS A 302 -11.55 24.14 -16.65
N ASP A 303 -11.91 23.50 -15.54
CA ASP A 303 -11.38 22.19 -15.13
C ASP A 303 -9.84 22.17 -15.17
N GLN A 304 -9.24 23.13 -14.47
CA GLN A 304 -7.80 23.37 -14.42
C GLN A 304 -7.25 23.40 -13.01
N TRP A 305 -5.95 23.23 -12.86
CA TRP A 305 -5.21 23.36 -11.61
C TRP A 305 -3.84 24.02 -11.86
N ILE A 306 -3.15 24.45 -10.80
CA ILE A 306 -1.79 25.01 -10.88
C ILE A 306 -0.89 24.18 -9.95
N GLU A 307 0.23 23.71 -10.48
CA GLU A 307 1.23 22.95 -9.74
C GLU A 307 2.09 23.88 -8.88
N GLU A 308 2.34 23.50 -7.63
CA GLU A 308 3.21 24.19 -6.68
C GLU A 308 4.61 24.39 -7.29
N GLU A 309 5.16 23.35 -7.94
CA GLU A 309 6.50 23.34 -8.52
C GLU A 309 6.67 24.24 -9.75
N ALA A 310 5.58 24.78 -10.30
CA ALA A 310 5.65 25.70 -11.44
C ALA A 310 6.36 27.01 -11.08
N SER A 311 6.54 27.32 -9.79
CA SER A 311 7.23 28.51 -9.31
C SER A 311 8.21 28.17 -8.19
N GLY A 312 9.29 28.96 -8.10
CA GLY A 312 10.24 28.83 -6.99
C GLY A 312 9.62 29.29 -5.68
N LEU A 313 9.92 28.62 -4.57
CA LEU A 313 9.34 28.95 -3.26
C LEU A 313 9.55 30.43 -2.86
N LEU A 314 10.73 31.00 -3.12
CA LEU A 314 10.97 32.41 -2.84
C LEU A 314 10.09 33.34 -3.66
N GLU A 315 9.81 32.98 -4.91
CA GLU A 315 8.94 33.76 -5.77
C GLU A 315 7.52 33.80 -5.21
N ILE A 316 7.03 32.66 -4.72
CA ILE A 316 5.75 32.55 -4.01
C ILE A 316 5.74 33.45 -2.77
N ILE A 317 6.76 33.35 -1.91
CA ILE A 317 6.83 34.12 -0.65
C ILE A 317 6.85 35.63 -0.93
N LEU A 318 7.69 36.07 -1.87
CA LEU A 318 7.81 37.49 -2.23
C LEU A 318 6.52 38.03 -2.87
N HIS A 319 5.85 37.23 -3.71
CA HIS A 319 4.59 37.60 -4.35
C HIS A 319 3.46 37.83 -3.34
N ASN A 320 3.42 37.02 -2.28
CA ASN A 320 2.41 37.13 -1.22
C ASN A 320 2.73 38.25 -0.21
N GLU A 321 3.71 39.11 -0.51
CA GLU A 321 4.21 40.18 0.39
C GLU A 321 4.57 39.66 1.79
N VAL A 322 4.95 38.39 1.88
CA VAL A 322 5.35 37.75 3.12
C VAL A 322 6.76 38.22 3.44
N GLN A 323 6.86 39.36 4.12
CA GLN A 323 8.15 39.88 4.55
C GLN A 323 8.54 39.24 5.89
N PRO A 324 9.71 38.60 5.98
CA PRO A 324 10.32 38.34 7.28
C PRO A 324 10.57 39.71 7.89
N ASN A 325 9.86 40.07 8.96
CA ASN A 325 10.14 41.32 9.68
C ASN A 325 11.65 41.35 10.01
N LEU A 326 12.36 42.31 9.41
CA LEU A 326 13.80 42.54 9.59
C LEU A 326 14.12 43.00 11.02
#